data_AF-A0A6I7X308-F1
#
_entry.id   AF-A0A6I7X308-F1
#
_cell.length_a   1.000
_cell.length_b   1.000
_cell.length_c   1.000
_cell.angle_alpha   90.00
_cell.angle_beta   90.00
_cell.angle_gamma   90.00
#
_symmetry.space_group_name_H-M   'P 1'
#
loop_
_entity.id
_entity.type
_entity.pdbx_description
1 polymer ?
#
loop_
_entity_poly.entity_id
_entity_poly.type
_entity_poly.pdbx_seq_one_letter_code
_entity_poly.pdbx_strand_id
1 'polypeptide(L)'
;MNIGNVSLNIFYHHRNKEGLAKPYTQEYVLRGKNGEPLPYKVRIQPALIEQDNGEFMAFFPTKSEEIIEEVLKKIFTEQNLGIHDAGNSESWVKFSYSMINKELRKNKCSRTHQQIKHSLEVMSKCILTVFEEGEEIYSNPIINNYIKFLPPSRASDQRIALSPTRD
;
A
#
# COMPACT_ATOMS: atom_id res chain seq x y z
N MET A 1 7.14 6.80 16.01
CA MET A 1 6.75 5.41 16.36
C MET A 1 7.39 4.49 15.33
N ASN A 2 8.29 3.60 15.75
CA ASN A 2 9.13 2.81 14.85
C ASN A 2 8.35 1.55 14.44
N ILE A 3 7.76 1.58 13.24
CA ILE A 3 6.92 0.52 12.66
C ILE A 3 7.77 -0.70 12.23
N GLY A 4 9.10 -0.60 12.35
CA GLY A 4 10.08 -1.56 11.81
C GLY A 4 10.21 -2.91 12.52
N ASN A 5 9.52 -3.15 13.63
CA ASN A 5 9.66 -4.40 14.41
C ASN A 5 8.56 -5.44 14.18
N VAL A 6 7.61 -5.22 13.27
CA VAL A 6 6.74 -6.30 12.76
C VAL A 6 7.44 -6.98 11.59
N SER A 7 8.67 -7.45 11.81
CA SER A 7 9.49 -8.06 10.76
C SER A 7 9.31 -9.59 10.74
N LEU A 8 8.72 -10.05 9.63
CA LEU A 8 9.29 -11.05 8.72
C LEU A 8 8.93 -12.55 8.81
N ASN A 9 8.02 -13.03 9.67
CA ASN A 9 7.69 -14.48 9.72
C ASN A 9 6.24 -14.91 9.41
N ILE A 10 5.37 -14.05 8.90
CA ILE A 10 3.93 -14.40 8.75
C ILE A 10 3.47 -14.56 7.28
N PHE A 11 4.18 -14.06 6.26
CA PHE A 11 3.57 -13.84 4.95
C PHE A 11 4.03 -14.77 3.80
N TYR A 12 4.45 -16.00 4.09
CA TYR A 12 4.66 -17.02 3.06
C TYR A 12 3.60 -18.12 3.18
N HIS A 13 2.65 -18.13 2.24
CA HIS A 13 1.58 -19.11 2.04
C HIS A 13 0.47 -19.20 3.11
N HIS A 14 -0.38 -18.16 3.21
CA HIS A 14 -1.65 -18.27 3.94
C HIS A 14 -2.80 -18.70 3.03
N ARG A 15 -2.78 -19.96 2.57
CA ARG A 15 -4.05 -20.67 2.30
C ARG A 15 -4.36 -21.50 3.54
N ASN A 16 -5.53 -21.33 4.13
CA ASN A 16 -5.98 -22.23 5.19
C ASN A 16 -6.25 -23.63 4.60
N LYS A 17 -6.60 -24.61 5.45
CA LYS A 17 -6.93 -25.99 5.02
C LYS A 17 -8.06 -26.06 3.97
N GLU A 18 -8.84 -24.99 3.80
CA GLU A 18 -9.95 -24.84 2.84
C GLU A 18 -9.51 -24.12 1.55
N GLY A 19 -8.23 -23.75 1.40
CA GLY A 19 -7.70 -23.04 0.23
C GLY A 19 -7.90 -21.52 0.25
N LEU A 20 -8.48 -20.96 1.32
CA LEU A 20 -8.84 -19.55 1.44
C LEU A 20 -7.74 -18.73 2.13
N ALA A 21 -7.46 -17.55 1.60
CA ALA A 21 -6.62 -16.55 2.24
C ALA A 21 -7.49 -15.60 3.07
N LYS A 22 -7.64 -15.91 4.36
CA LYS A 22 -8.44 -15.08 5.27
C LYS A 22 -7.75 -13.74 5.53
N PRO A 23 -8.49 -12.62 5.63
CA PRO A 23 -7.93 -11.34 6.01
C PRO A 23 -7.16 -11.42 7.33
N TYR A 24 -6.03 -10.72 7.40
CA TYR A 24 -5.30 -10.52 8.65
C TYR A 24 -6.02 -9.46 9.48
N THR A 25 -6.19 -9.69 10.79
CA THR A 25 -6.84 -8.72 11.70
C THR A 25 -6.01 -8.55 12.95
N GLN A 26 -5.82 -7.31 13.39
CA GLN A 26 -5.10 -6.96 14.60
C GLN A 26 -5.88 -5.90 15.38
N GLU A 27 -6.08 -6.14 16.67
CA GLU A 27 -6.65 -5.18 17.61
C GLU A 27 -5.54 -4.44 18.36
N TYR A 28 -5.75 -3.16 18.64
CA TYR A 28 -4.84 -2.31 19.39
C TYR A 28 -5.60 -1.18 20.11
N VAL A 29 -4.97 -0.55 21.09
CA VAL A 29 -5.57 0.55 21.86
C VAL A 29 -4.69 1.78 21.75
N LEU A 30 -5.28 2.90 21.37
CA LEU A 30 -4.62 4.21 21.42
C LEU A 30 -5.13 4.99 22.64
N ARG A 31 -4.41 6.05 23.00
CA ARG A 31 -4.88 7.00 24.02
C ARG A 31 -5.54 8.18 23.32
N GLY A 32 -6.77 8.47 23.69
CA GLY A 32 -7.47 9.67 23.25
C GLY A 32 -6.92 10.94 23.89
N LYS A 33 -7.50 12.09 23.53
CA LYS A 33 -6.98 13.42 23.92
C LYS A 33 -7.01 13.63 25.45
N ASN A 34 -7.90 12.96 26.17
CA ASN A 34 -8.02 13.05 27.62
C ASN A 34 -7.40 11.82 28.34
N GLY A 35 -6.64 10.99 27.63
CA GLY A 35 -5.94 9.81 28.17
C GLY A 35 -6.77 8.53 28.23
N GLU A 36 -8.03 8.57 27.80
CA GLU A 36 -8.96 7.45 27.69
C GLU A 36 -8.45 6.39 26.68
N PRO A 37 -8.64 5.09 26.95
CA PRO A 37 -8.31 4.04 26.00
C PRO A 37 -9.34 4.01 24.86
N LEU A 38 -8.87 4.16 23.62
CA LEU A 38 -9.67 4.05 22.40
C LEU A 38 -9.32 2.74 21.69
N PRO A 39 -10.24 1.76 21.63
CA PRO A 39 -10.00 0.50 20.94
C PRO A 39 -10.11 0.67 19.43
N TYR A 40 -9.09 0.19 18.73
CA TYR A 40 -9.02 0.14 17.29
C TYR A 40 -8.80 -1.30 16.80
N LYS A 41 -9.21 -1.55 15.57
CA LYS A 41 -8.94 -2.79 14.85
C LYS A 41 -8.50 -2.46 13.45
N VAL A 42 -7.43 -3.09 12.99
CA VAL A 42 -6.97 -3.04 11.61
C VAL A 42 -7.25 -4.39 10.96
N ARG A 43 -7.78 -4.36 9.74
CA ARG A 43 -7.98 -5.54 8.89
C ARG A 43 -7.29 -5.33 7.55
N ILE A 44 -6.52 -6.32 7.11
CA ILE A 44 -5.84 -6.33 5.81
C ILE A 44 -6.42 -7.46 4.98
N GLN A 45 -7.02 -7.13 3.85
CA GLN A 45 -7.52 -8.10 2.87
C GLN A 45 -6.45 -8.36 1.81
N PRO A 46 -6.07 -9.61 1.52
CA PRO A 46 -5.03 -9.89 0.53
C PRO A 46 -5.46 -9.52 -0.89
N ALA A 47 -4.49 -9.19 -1.73
CA ALA A 47 -4.69 -9.03 -3.17
C ALA A 47 -4.87 -10.39 -3.83
N LEU A 48 -5.97 -10.60 -4.55
CA LEU A 48 -6.14 -11.76 -5.43
C LEU A 48 -5.62 -11.41 -6.83
N ILE A 49 -4.56 -12.11 -7.25
CA ILE A 49 -3.86 -11.87 -8.53
C ILE A 49 -3.84 -13.17 -9.35
N GLU A 50 -4.32 -13.08 -10.58
CA GLU A 50 -4.26 -14.16 -11.57
C GLU A 50 -2.80 -14.43 -11.96
N GLN A 51 -2.41 -15.70 -11.95
CA GLN A 51 -1.09 -16.16 -12.36
C GLN A 51 -1.12 -16.59 -13.82
N ASP A 52 0.07 -16.77 -14.43
CA ASP A 52 0.20 -17.15 -15.84
C ASP A 52 -0.50 -18.48 -16.20
N ASN A 53 -0.78 -19.33 -15.21
CA ASN A 53 -1.51 -20.59 -15.37
C ASN A 53 -3.05 -20.44 -15.26
N GLY A 54 -3.57 -19.22 -15.11
CA GLY A 54 -4.99 -18.92 -14.92
C GLY A 54 -5.50 -19.13 -13.49
N GLU A 55 -4.66 -19.54 -12.54
CA GLU A 55 -5.04 -19.67 -11.15
C GLU A 55 -4.91 -18.35 -10.39
N PHE A 56 -5.77 -18.13 -9.40
CA PHE A 56 -5.67 -16.96 -8.51
C PHE A 56 -4.83 -17.29 -7.28
N MET A 57 -3.83 -16.45 -7.01
CA MET A 57 -3.07 -16.49 -5.77
C MET A 57 -3.32 -15.24 -4.93
N ALA A 58 -3.35 -15.44 -3.62
CA ALA A 58 -3.55 -14.37 -2.65
C ALA A 58 -2.20 -13.85 -2.16
N PHE A 59 -2.02 -12.54 -2.19
CA PHE A 59 -0.79 -11.87 -1.79
C PHE A 59 -1.09 -10.83 -0.73
N PHE A 60 -0.39 -10.93 0.40
CA PHE A 60 -0.31 -9.84 1.37
C PHE A 60 0.87 -8.93 1.03
N PRO A 61 0.80 -7.64 1.39
CA PRO A 61 1.94 -6.75 1.30
C PRO A 61 3.08 -7.30 2.15
N THR A 62 4.30 -7.17 1.63
CA THR A 62 5.53 -7.61 2.27
C THR A 62 6.52 -6.46 2.36
N LYS A 63 7.75 -6.76 2.78
CA LYS A 63 8.86 -5.79 2.76
C LYS A 63 9.11 -5.21 1.37
N SER A 64 8.75 -5.94 0.30
CA SER A 64 8.88 -5.43 -1.07
C SER A 64 7.96 -4.24 -1.32
N GLU A 65 6.69 -4.36 -0.94
CA GLU A 65 5.70 -3.30 -1.09
C GLU A 65 6.05 -2.08 -0.23
N GLU A 66 6.54 -2.29 1.00
CA GLU A 66 7.04 -1.20 1.87
C GLU A 66 8.19 -0.42 1.20
N ILE A 67 9.15 -1.11 0.60
CA ILE A 67 10.28 -0.45 -0.08
C ILE A 67 9.80 0.34 -1.31
N ILE A 68 8.83 -0.20 -2.06
CA ILE A 68 8.24 0.51 -3.20
C ILE A 68 7.49 1.76 -2.74
N GLU A 69 6.75 1.69 -1.64
CA GLU A 69 6.06 2.82 -1.02
C GLU A 69 7.03 3.95 -0.66
N GLU A 70 8.14 3.64 0.02
CA GLU A 70 9.16 4.62 0.40
C GLU A 70 9.82 5.27 -0.83
N VAL A 71 10.03 4.50 -1.90
CA VAL A 71 10.52 5.04 -3.18
C VAL A 71 9.51 6.01 -3.79
N LEU A 72 8.22 5.67 -3.78
CA LEU A 72 7.17 6.54 -4.31
C LEU A 72 7.04 7.84 -3.51
N LYS A 73 7.11 7.78 -2.18
CA LYS A 73 7.15 8.97 -1.31
C LYS A 73 8.35 9.86 -1.64
N LYS A 74 9.52 9.27 -1.88
CA LYS A 74 10.71 10.03 -2.29
C LYS A 74 10.52 10.72 -3.64
N ILE A 75 10.03 9.98 -4.64
CA ILE A 75 9.73 10.54 -5.97
C ILE A 75 8.71 11.68 -5.86
N PHE A 76 7.71 11.54 -4.99
CA PHE A 76 6.72 12.59 -4.75
C PHE A 76 7.35 13.91 -4.28
N THR A 77 8.42 13.84 -3.48
CA THR A 77 9.13 15.06 -3.02
C THR A 77 10.07 15.67 -4.06
N GLU A 78 10.25 15.04 -5.22
CA GLU A 78 11.06 15.59 -6.31
C GLU A 78 10.29 16.69 -7.07
N GLN A 79 11.03 17.72 -7.51
CA GLN A 79 10.44 18.88 -8.20
C GLN A 79 9.59 18.45 -9.41
N ASN A 80 8.37 19.00 -9.50
CA ASN A 80 7.39 18.74 -10.56
C ASN A 80 6.87 17.29 -10.69
N LEU A 81 7.18 16.42 -9.72
CA LEU A 81 6.71 15.04 -9.71
C LEU A 81 5.60 14.82 -8.68
N GLY A 82 5.62 15.59 -7.59
CA GLY A 82 4.47 15.78 -6.72
C GLY A 82 3.57 16.93 -7.20
N ILE A 83 2.27 16.69 -7.25
CA ILE A 83 1.26 17.71 -7.51
C ILE A 83 0.26 17.68 -6.35
N HIS A 84 -0.23 18.84 -5.93
CA HIS A 84 -1.21 18.97 -4.85
C HIS A 84 -2.38 19.83 -5.30
N ASP A 85 -3.57 19.24 -5.27
CA ASP A 85 -4.87 19.89 -5.42
C ASP A 85 -5.45 20.19 -4.03
N ALA A 86 -5.25 21.43 -3.60
CA ALA A 86 -5.79 21.95 -2.35
C ALA A 86 -7.32 21.96 -2.33
N GLY A 87 -7.99 22.01 -3.49
CA GLY A 87 -9.45 22.06 -3.57
C GLY A 87 -10.11 20.73 -3.25
N ASN A 88 -9.48 19.62 -3.63
CA ASN A 88 -9.98 18.27 -3.37
C ASN A 88 -9.27 17.56 -2.21
N SER A 89 -8.29 18.22 -1.58
CA SER A 89 -7.39 17.57 -0.61
C SER A 89 -6.82 16.29 -1.21
N GLU A 90 -6.21 16.41 -2.40
CA GLU A 90 -5.59 15.29 -3.12
C GLU A 90 -4.22 15.74 -3.63
N SER A 91 -3.20 14.99 -3.33
CA SER A 91 -1.89 15.05 -3.97
C SER A 91 -1.81 14.01 -5.11
N TRP A 92 -0.79 14.00 -5.98
CA TRP A 92 -0.43 12.88 -6.86
C TRP A 92 1.08 12.84 -7.06
N VAL A 93 1.61 11.65 -7.29
CA VAL A 93 2.95 11.41 -7.81
C VAL A 93 2.90 10.93 -9.26
N LYS A 94 3.64 11.63 -10.13
CA LYS A 94 3.98 11.13 -11.46
C LYS A 94 5.27 10.31 -11.36
N PHE A 95 5.26 9.09 -11.87
CA PHE A 95 6.48 8.27 -11.94
C PHE A 95 6.50 7.38 -13.17
N SER A 96 7.67 6.79 -13.40
CA SER A 96 7.86 5.69 -14.34
C SER A 96 8.56 4.53 -13.65
N TYR A 97 8.45 3.32 -14.21
CA TYR A 97 9.21 2.16 -13.74
C TYR A 97 10.72 2.40 -13.72
N SER A 98 11.23 3.25 -14.62
CA SER A 98 12.65 3.62 -14.65
C SER A 98 13.04 4.48 -13.44
N MET A 99 12.17 5.40 -13.01
CA MET A 99 12.40 6.22 -11.82
C MET A 99 12.43 5.36 -10.55
N ILE A 100 11.47 4.44 -10.41
CA ILE A 100 11.46 3.47 -9.30
C ILE A 100 12.75 2.65 -9.31
N ASN A 101 13.12 2.08 -10.46
CA ASN A 101 14.35 1.29 -10.60
C ASN A 101 15.61 2.08 -10.26
N LYS A 102 15.70 3.34 -10.69
CA LYS A 102 16.84 4.22 -10.41
C LYS A 102 17.00 4.43 -8.91
N GLU A 103 15.91 4.72 -8.21
CA GLU A 103 15.93 4.95 -6.77
C GLU A 103 16.21 3.66 -5.99
N LEU A 104 15.62 2.55 -6.41
CA LEU A 104 15.91 1.21 -5.89
C LEU A 104 17.40 0.84 -6.00
N ARG A 105 18.03 1.11 -7.15
CA ARG A 105 19.47 0.87 -7.37
C ARG A 105 20.34 1.76 -6.48
N LYS A 106 19.95 3.02 -6.27
CA LYS A 106 20.64 3.96 -5.37
C LYS A 106 20.69 3.43 -3.93
N ASN A 107 19.64 2.73 -3.51
CA ASN A 107 19.54 2.13 -2.17
C ASN A 107 20.00 0.66 -2.11
N LYS A 108 20.80 0.19 -3.10
CA LYS A 108 21.32 -1.19 -3.20
C LYS A 108 20.23 -2.28 -3.18
N CYS A 109 19.03 -1.96 -3.64
CA CYS A 109 17.87 -2.85 -3.61
C CYS A 109 17.27 -2.96 -5.02
N SER A 110 17.97 -3.59 -5.96
CA SER A 110 17.49 -3.73 -7.35
C SER A 110 16.34 -4.73 -7.45
N ARG A 111 15.33 -4.40 -8.27
CA ARG A 111 14.23 -5.29 -8.65
C ARG A 111 14.08 -5.33 -10.17
N THR A 112 13.48 -6.39 -10.69
CA THR A 112 13.09 -6.44 -12.11
C THR A 112 11.82 -5.62 -12.34
N HIS A 113 11.58 -5.26 -13.60
CA HIS A 113 10.34 -4.58 -13.98
C HIS A 113 9.09 -5.39 -13.57
N GLN A 114 9.13 -6.71 -13.74
CA GLN A 114 8.04 -7.61 -13.38
C GLN A 114 7.79 -7.62 -11.86
N GLN A 115 8.85 -7.61 -11.05
CA GLN A 115 8.72 -7.52 -9.58
C GLN A 115 8.10 -6.20 -9.13
N ILE A 116 8.49 -5.08 -9.75
CA ILE A 116 7.90 -3.76 -9.43
C ILE A 116 6.43 -3.73 -9.82
N LYS A 117 6.09 -4.21 -11.03
CA LYS A 117 4.71 -4.30 -11.50
C LYS A 117 3.85 -5.14 -10.55
N HIS A 118 4.35 -6.32 -10.16
CA HIS A 118 3.67 -7.19 -9.21
C HIS A 118 3.46 -6.50 -7.85
N SER A 119 4.49 -5.81 -7.32
CA SER A 119 4.37 -5.11 -6.03
C SER A 119 3.30 -4.00 -6.08
N LEU A 120 3.28 -3.21 -7.16
CA LEU A 120 2.25 -2.18 -7.36
C LEU A 120 0.84 -2.79 -7.50
N GLU A 121 0.73 -3.96 -8.11
CA GLU A 121 -0.54 -4.69 -8.22
C GLU A 121 -1.01 -5.21 -6.85
N VAL A 122 -0.11 -5.77 -6.04
CA VAL A 122 -0.42 -6.18 -4.65
C VAL A 122 -0.90 -4.97 -3.85
N MET A 123 -0.20 -3.85 -3.89
CA MET A 123 -0.58 -2.64 -3.14
C MET A 123 -1.92 -2.04 -3.60
N SER A 124 -2.25 -2.13 -4.90
CA SER A 124 -3.49 -1.58 -5.44
C SER A 124 -4.73 -2.44 -5.18
N LYS A 125 -4.54 -3.75 -4.95
CA LYS A 125 -5.64 -4.70 -4.69
C LYS A 125 -5.76 -5.11 -3.22
N CYS A 126 -4.73 -4.87 -2.41
CA CYS A 126 -4.78 -5.13 -0.97
C CYS A 126 -5.51 -4.00 -0.26
N ILE A 127 -6.57 -4.31 0.48
CA ILE A 127 -7.40 -3.31 1.19
C ILE A 127 -7.04 -3.28 2.66
N LEU A 128 -6.69 -2.09 3.17
CA LEU A 128 -6.59 -1.79 4.60
C LEU A 128 -7.91 -1.19 5.07
N THR A 129 -8.48 -1.78 6.12
CA THR A 129 -9.65 -1.25 6.80
C THR A 129 -9.30 -0.96 8.27
N VAL A 130 -9.62 0.24 8.76
CA VAL A 130 -9.48 0.62 10.17
C VAL A 130 -10.86 0.77 10.77
N PHE A 131 -11.02 0.21 11.97
CA PHE A 131 -12.21 0.31 12.77
C PHE A 131 -11.91 1.03 14.09
N GLU A 132 -12.85 1.83 14.54
CA GLU A 132 -12.88 2.49 15.85
C GLU A 132 -14.19 2.09 16.54
N GLU A 133 -14.10 1.54 17.75
CA GLU A 133 -15.28 1.06 18.51
C GLU A 133 -16.19 0.08 17.74
N GLY A 134 -15.64 -0.60 16.73
CA GLY A 134 -16.37 -1.55 15.87
C GLY A 134 -16.89 -0.94 14.56
N GLU A 135 -16.90 0.38 14.42
CA GLU A 135 -17.32 1.09 13.21
C GLU A 135 -16.16 1.26 12.22
N GLU A 136 -16.41 1.06 10.93
CA GLU A 136 -15.42 1.25 9.87
C GLU A 136 -15.20 2.76 9.63
N ILE A 137 -14.03 3.28 10.03
CA ILE A 137 -13.68 4.70 9.88
C ILE A 137 -12.82 4.97 8.65
N TYR A 138 -12.21 3.93 8.09
CA TYR A 138 -11.33 4.03 6.92
C TYR A 138 -11.25 2.70 6.17
N SER A 139 -11.32 2.74 4.85
CA SER A 139 -11.17 1.55 4.00
C SER A 139 -10.70 1.92 2.61
N ASN A 140 -9.48 1.50 2.25
CA ASN A 140 -8.88 1.81 0.95
C ASN A 140 -7.77 0.81 0.59
N PRO A 141 -7.38 0.75 -0.69
CA PRO A 141 -6.12 0.11 -1.09
C PRO A 141 -4.92 0.61 -0.29
N ILE A 142 -3.94 -0.26 -0.03
CA ILE A 142 -2.72 0.14 0.68
C ILE A 142 -1.93 1.17 -0.13
N ILE A 143 -1.96 1.07 -1.46
CA ILE A 143 -1.40 2.13 -2.30
C ILE A 143 -2.10 3.47 -2.02
N ASN A 144 -3.43 3.47 -1.82
CA ASN A 144 -4.23 4.68 -1.59
C ASN A 144 -4.05 5.30 -0.20
N ASN A 145 -3.55 4.57 0.80
CA ASN A 145 -3.19 5.17 2.11
C ASN A 145 -2.26 6.37 1.97
N TYR A 146 -1.47 6.36 0.90
CA TYR A 146 -0.60 7.46 0.54
C TYR A 146 -0.95 7.99 -0.84
N ILE A 147 -1.39 7.14 -1.79
CA ILE A 147 -1.29 7.26 -3.27
C ILE A 147 -2.59 6.73 -4.02
N LYS A 148 -3.63 7.53 -4.33
CA LYS A 148 -4.77 7.21 -5.24
C LYS A 148 -4.41 6.78 -6.69
N PHE A 149 -4.59 5.51 -7.09
CA PHE A 149 -4.37 5.07 -8.48
C PHE A 149 -5.47 5.48 -9.47
N LEU A 150 -5.11 6.13 -10.59
CA LEU A 150 -6.02 6.34 -11.73
C LEU A 150 -5.73 5.31 -12.84
N PRO A 151 -6.71 4.49 -13.27
CA PRO A 151 -6.50 3.53 -14.35
C PRO A 151 -6.17 4.25 -15.67
N PRO A 152 -5.31 3.67 -16.52
CA PRO A 152 -4.82 4.34 -17.72
C PRO A 152 -5.95 4.51 -18.75
N SER A 153 -6.45 5.72 -18.92
CA SER A 153 -7.15 6.12 -20.15
C SER A 153 -6.09 6.31 -21.24
N ARG A 154 -5.97 5.36 -22.17
CA ARG A 154 -5.20 5.42 -23.43
C ARG A 154 -4.15 6.55 -23.50
N ALA A 155 -3.08 6.42 -22.73
CA ALA A 155 -1.86 7.21 -22.86
C ALA A 155 -0.74 6.53 -22.04
N SER A 156 0.48 6.62 -22.55
CA SER A 156 1.72 6.02 -22.04
C SER A 156 2.22 6.55 -20.67
N ASP A 157 1.36 7.20 -19.88
CA ASP A 157 1.70 7.83 -18.61
C ASP A 157 0.83 7.24 -17.48
N GLN A 158 1.45 6.54 -16.53
CA GLN A 158 0.80 6.11 -15.29
C GLN A 158 0.75 7.31 -14.31
N ARG A 159 -0.44 7.63 -13.78
CA ARG A 159 -0.66 8.71 -12.81
C ARG A 159 -1.26 8.11 -11.53
N ILE A 160 -0.67 8.41 -10.38
CA ILE A 160 -1.22 7.99 -9.09
C ILE A 160 -1.35 9.25 -8.21
N ALA A 161 -2.58 9.68 -7.93
CA ALA A 161 -3.02 10.55 -6.82
C ALA A 161 -2.52 10.07 -5.46
N LEU A 162 -2.72 10.80 -4.38
CA LEU A 162 -2.15 10.69 -3.04
C LEU A 162 -3.14 11.39 -2.12
N SER A 163 -3.66 10.75 -1.09
CA SER A 163 -4.52 11.47 -0.14
C SER A 163 -3.67 12.07 0.98
N PRO A 164 -3.85 13.35 1.34
CA PRO A 164 -3.22 13.91 2.53
C PRO A 164 -3.77 13.20 3.76
N THR A 165 -2.88 12.91 4.69
CA THR A 165 -3.22 12.51 6.06
C THR A 165 -4.08 13.61 6.68
N ARG A 166 -5.23 13.25 7.26
CA ARG A 166 -6.00 14.17 8.10
C ARG A 166 -5.13 14.55 9.31
N ASP A 167 -4.84 15.83 9.46
CA ASP A 167 -4.23 16.42 10.67
C ASP A 167 -5.13 16.22 11.91
#